data_AF-A0A318JLV8-F1
#
_entry.id   AF-A0A318JLV8-F1
#
_cell.length_a   1.000
_cell.length_b   1.000
_cell.length_c   1.000
_cell.angle_alpha   90.00
_cell.angle_beta   90.00
_cell.angle_gamma   90.00
#
_symmetry.space_group_name_H-M   'P 1'
#
loop_
_entity.id
_entity.type
_entity.pdbx_description
1 polymer ?
#
loop_
_entity_poly.entity_id
_entity_poly.type
_entity_poly.pdbx_seq_one_letter_code
_entity_poly.pdbx_strand_id
1 'polypeptide(L)'
;MPKSPEKLSGLFAFLGAVCACLCYFSSCLKCPGFGRGISFSGFAMPKAAPTPCRHRGCRVLVRDGKGFCKEHLRESRREVDQRRGSAASRGYDGRWAKARATFLRERPLCECPDCKGRGLLTLAEVVDHIKPHRLKDALDSGDVEAIRRAQALFWDTANWMPMAKRCHDKKTAAEDGGFGNRKRTTG
;
A
#
# COMPACT_ATOMS: atom_id res chain seq x y z
N MET A 1 -18.50 -41.93 36.69
CA MET A 1 -19.68 -42.78 37.02
C MET A 1 -20.73 -41.92 37.75
N PRO A 2 -22.01 -42.34 37.88
CA PRO A 2 -23.14 -41.46 37.53
C PRO A 2 -23.75 -40.70 38.75
N LYS A 3 -24.80 -39.87 38.64
CA LYS A 3 -26.07 -40.05 37.91
C LYS A 3 -26.71 -38.73 37.44
N SER A 4 -27.23 -38.73 36.21
CA SER A 4 -28.58 -38.23 35.87
C SER A 4 -29.53 -39.47 35.83
N PRO A 5 -30.87 -39.39 35.59
CA PRO A 5 -31.58 -38.63 34.54
C PRO A 5 -32.37 -37.43 35.17
N GLU A 6 -33.58 -36.93 34.86
CA GLU A 6 -34.73 -37.30 34.00
C GLU A 6 -35.35 -36.07 33.30
N LYS A 7 -36.68 -36.01 33.10
CA LYS A 7 -37.46 -34.98 32.38
C LYS A 7 -38.90 -34.94 32.93
N LEU A 8 -39.59 -33.81 32.77
CA LEU A 8 -41.06 -33.62 32.59
C LEU A 8 -41.24 -32.13 32.20
N SER A 9 -41.95 -31.63 31.18
CA SER A 9 -43.06 -32.05 30.30
C SER A 9 -44.49 -31.80 30.83
N GLY A 10 -45.17 -30.78 30.29
CA GLY A 10 -46.55 -30.36 30.58
C GLY A 10 -46.71 -28.85 30.31
N LEU A 11 -47.25 -28.31 29.21
CA LEU A 11 -48.53 -28.49 28.50
C LEU A 11 -49.68 -27.62 29.06
N PHE A 12 -49.92 -26.44 28.46
CA PHE A 12 -51.18 -25.68 28.35
C PHE A 12 -50.91 -24.51 27.36
N ALA A 13 -51.54 -24.28 26.19
CA ALA A 13 -52.82 -24.68 25.59
C ALA A 13 -54.00 -23.69 25.77
N PHE A 14 -53.91 -22.53 25.12
CA PHE A 14 -55.03 -21.74 24.58
C PHE A 14 -54.61 -21.28 23.17
N LEU A 15 -55.38 -21.52 22.10
CA LEU A 15 -56.52 -20.72 21.61
C LEU A 15 -56.24 -19.20 21.62
N GLY A 16 -56.26 -18.46 20.51
CA GLY A 16 -56.45 -18.84 19.09
C GLY A 16 -57.24 -17.78 18.33
N ALA A 17 -56.68 -17.21 17.26
CA ALA A 17 -57.39 -16.31 16.35
C ALA A 17 -56.78 -16.37 14.93
N VAL A 18 -57.62 -16.70 13.95
CA VAL A 18 -57.23 -16.79 12.53
C VAL A 18 -57.21 -15.40 11.90
N CYS A 19 -56.18 -15.07 11.12
CA CYS A 19 -56.33 -14.12 10.01
C CYS A 19 -55.34 -14.47 8.90
N ALA A 20 -55.79 -15.30 7.95
CA ALA A 20 -55.07 -15.54 6.71
C ALA A 20 -55.52 -14.52 5.66
N CYS A 21 -54.60 -13.75 5.12
CA CYS A 21 -54.84 -12.92 3.93
C CYS A 21 -53.62 -13.00 3.01
N LEU A 22 -53.48 -14.14 2.33
CA LEU A 22 -52.56 -14.30 1.21
C LEU A 22 -53.16 -13.67 -0.06
N CYS A 23 -52.28 -13.15 -0.91
CA CYS A 23 -52.52 -12.87 -2.32
C CYS A 23 -53.66 -11.88 -2.67
N TYR A 24 -53.27 -10.62 -2.94
CA TYR A 24 -53.74 -10.00 -4.18
C TYR A 24 -52.59 -9.39 -4.98
N PHE A 25 -52.30 -10.03 -6.12
CA PHE A 25 -51.21 -9.68 -7.01
C PHE A 25 -51.75 -8.78 -8.12
N SER A 26 -51.79 -7.45 -7.91
CA SER A 26 -52.18 -6.54 -9.00
C SER A 26 -51.56 -5.14 -8.93
N SER A 27 -50.72 -4.87 -9.92
CA SER A 27 -50.84 -3.71 -10.81
C SER A 27 -51.02 -2.31 -10.19
N CYS A 28 -49.95 -1.74 -9.63
CA CYS A 28 -49.83 -0.27 -9.50
C CYS A 28 -48.59 0.30 -10.19
N LEU A 29 -48.30 -0.16 -11.42
CA LEU A 29 -47.40 0.56 -12.33
C LEU A 29 -48.09 1.82 -12.87
N LYS A 30 -48.11 2.92 -12.09
CA LYS A 30 -48.24 4.32 -12.55
C LYS A 30 -48.10 5.33 -11.39
N CYS A 31 -46.88 5.51 -10.89
CA CYS A 31 -46.48 6.75 -10.21
C CYS A 31 -45.60 7.59 -11.16
N PRO A 32 -46.19 8.37 -12.09
CA PRO A 32 -45.43 9.23 -12.98
C PRO A 32 -44.85 10.42 -12.21
N GLY A 33 -43.52 10.51 -12.12
CA GLY A 33 -42.87 11.82 -11.93
C GLY A 33 -42.28 12.18 -10.56
N PHE A 34 -41.85 11.23 -9.72
CA PHE A 34 -40.87 11.54 -8.65
C PHE A 34 -39.61 10.64 -8.67
N GLY A 35 -39.26 10.14 -9.86
CA GLY A 35 -38.11 9.27 -10.12
C GLY A 35 -36.93 9.97 -10.81
N ARG A 36 -36.70 11.27 -10.56
CA ARG A 36 -35.47 11.96 -11.01
C ARG A 36 -34.52 12.13 -9.83
N GLY A 37 -33.70 11.11 -9.60
CA GLY A 37 -32.48 11.29 -8.81
C GLY A 37 -31.67 12.43 -9.42
N ILE A 38 -31.27 13.40 -8.61
CA ILE A 38 -30.52 14.56 -9.09
C ILE A 38 -29.13 14.07 -9.51
N SER A 39 -28.98 13.86 -10.83
CA SER A 39 -27.66 13.75 -11.43
C SER A 39 -26.96 15.08 -11.16
N PHE A 40 -26.02 15.07 -10.21
CA PHE A 40 -25.13 16.20 -9.97
C PHE A 40 -24.32 16.41 -11.25
N SER A 41 -24.78 17.32 -12.10
CA SER A 41 -24.10 17.75 -13.32
C SER A 41 -22.69 18.18 -12.94
N GLY A 42 -21.72 17.32 -13.24
CA GLY A 42 -20.41 17.40 -12.62
C GLY A 42 -19.75 18.75 -12.83
N PHE A 43 -19.20 19.33 -11.76
CA PHE A 43 -18.28 20.46 -11.86
C PHE A 43 -17.12 20.03 -12.75
N ALA A 44 -17.16 20.47 -14.01
CA ALA A 44 -16.15 20.14 -15.01
C ALA A 44 -14.85 20.87 -14.65
N MET A 45 -14.02 20.23 -13.82
CA MET A 45 -12.74 20.80 -13.40
C MET A 45 -11.95 21.30 -14.62
N PRO A 46 -11.44 22.55 -14.60
CA PRO A 46 -10.69 23.10 -15.71
C PRO A 46 -9.45 22.25 -15.95
N LYS A 47 -9.40 21.60 -17.11
CA LYS A 47 -8.26 20.76 -17.50
C LYS A 47 -7.06 21.67 -17.73
N ALA A 48 -5.94 21.35 -17.08
CA ALA A 48 -4.71 22.12 -17.19
C ALA A 48 -4.30 22.33 -18.65
N ALA A 49 -3.80 23.52 -18.96
CA ALA A 49 -3.35 23.87 -20.31
C ALA A 49 -2.26 22.89 -20.79
N PRO A 50 -2.26 22.48 -22.08
CA PRO A 50 -1.23 21.61 -22.62
C PRO A 50 0.15 22.27 -22.49
N THR A 51 1.07 21.61 -21.82
CA THR A 51 2.45 22.10 -21.63
C THR A 51 3.36 21.54 -22.72
N PRO A 52 4.35 22.29 -23.23
CA PRO A 52 5.34 21.75 -24.15
C PRO A 52 6.18 20.66 -23.47
N CYS A 53 6.61 19.66 -24.24
CA CYS A 53 7.55 18.64 -23.78
C CYS A 53 8.89 19.27 -23.38
N ARG A 54 9.42 18.93 -22.20
CA ARG A 54 10.67 19.50 -21.67
C ARG A 54 11.97 18.98 -22.32
N HIS A 55 11.88 18.02 -23.25
CA HIS A 55 13.05 17.55 -24.00
C HIS A 55 13.46 18.60 -25.04
N ARG A 56 14.76 18.91 -25.14
CA ARG A 56 15.30 19.99 -25.99
C ARG A 56 14.90 19.81 -27.46
N GLY A 57 14.28 20.82 -28.07
CA GLY A 57 13.82 20.76 -29.47
C GLY A 57 12.49 20.03 -29.70
N CYS A 58 11.95 19.32 -28.71
CA CYS A 58 10.66 18.63 -28.86
C CYS A 58 9.48 19.62 -28.81
N ARG A 59 8.70 19.70 -29.90
CA ARG A 59 7.53 20.60 -30.02
C ARG A 59 6.20 19.95 -29.60
N VAL A 60 6.21 18.71 -29.10
CA VAL A 60 5.00 17.95 -28.76
C VAL A 60 4.35 18.50 -27.48
N LEU A 61 3.04 18.73 -27.54
CA LEU A 61 2.23 19.19 -26.42
C LEU A 61 1.77 18.02 -25.52
N VAL A 62 1.85 18.22 -24.20
CA VAL A 62 1.60 17.22 -23.16
C VAL A 62 0.43 17.67 -22.29
N ARG A 63 -0.61 16.84 -22.20
CA ARG A 63 -1.82 17.11 -21.39
C ARG A 63 -1.82 16.39 -20.02
N ASP A 64 -0.98 15.38 -19.86
CA ASP A 64 -1.01 14.44 -18.72
C ASP A 64 -0.29 14.93 -17.44
N GLY A 65 0.12 16.20 -17.39
CA GLY A 65 0.92 16.80 -16.30
C GLY A 65 2.37 16.32 -16.19
N LYS A 66 2.79 15.31 -16.98
CA LYS A 66 4.12 14.64 -16.84
C LYS A 66 5.29 15.46 -17.39
N GLY A 67 5.01 16.54 -18.13
CA GLY A 67 6.01 17.43 -18.73
C GLY A 67 6.95 16.80 -19.76
N PHE A 68 6.64 15.59 -20.24
CA PHE A 68 7.31 14.91 -21.34
C PHE A 68 6.27 14.16 -22.18
N CYS A 69 6.48 14.06 -23.50
CA CYS A 69 5.66 13.20 -24.36
C CYS A 69 5.92 11.71 -24.05
N LYS A 70 5.12 10.80 -24.64
CA LYS A 70 5.21 9.36 -24.38
C LYS A 70 6.60 8.77 -24.72
N GLU A 71 7.32 9.34 -25.67
CA GLU A 71 8.66 8.89 -26.09
C GLU A 71 9.74 9.38 -25.11
N HIS A 72 9.87 10.69 -24.92
CA HIS A 72 10.86 11.26 -23.99
C HIS A 72 10.61 10.85 -22.53
N LEU A 73 9.38 10.47 -22.16
CA LEU A 73 9.08 9.83 -20.88
C LEU A 73 9.61 8.38 -20.78
N ARG A 74 9.65 7.63 -21.89
CA ARG A 74 10.29 6.29 -21.94
C ARG A 74 11.81 6.42 -21.93
N GLU A 75 12.36 7.37 -22.68
CA GLU A 75 13.79 7.71 -22.68
C GLU A 75 14.27 8.11 -21.28
N SER A 76 13.66 9.13 -20.65
CA SER A 76 14.04 9.60 -19.33
C SER A 76 13.92 8.52 -18.24
N ARG A 77 12.93 7.62 -18.34
CA ARG A 77 12.86 6.41 -17.48
C ARG A 77 14.02 5.47 -17.73
N ARG A 78 14.33 5.15 -19.00
CA ARG A 78 15.45 4.28 -19.38
C ARG A 78 16.79 4.83 -18.86
N GLU A 79 17.03 6.13 -18.98
CA GLU A 79 18.23 6.80 -18.46
C GLU A 79 18.34 6.69 -16.92
N VAL A 80 17.23 6.94 -16.21
CA VAL A 80 17.16 6.81 -14.74
C VAL A 80 17.35 5.35 -14.30
N ASP A 81 16.73 4.39 -14.98
CA ASP A 81 16.87 2.96 -14.67
C ASP A 81 18.28 2.43 -14.99
N GLN A 82 18.92 2.92 -16.07
CA GLN A 82 20.32 2.65 -16.38
C GLN A 82 21.26 3.19 -15.29
N ARG A 83 21.11 4.46 -14.88
CA ARG A 83 21.90 5.05 -13.78
C ARG A 83 21.65 4.42 -12.41
N ARG A 84 20.45 3.88 -12.18
CA ARG A 84 20.09 3.23 -10.91
C ARG A 84 20.54 1.77 -10.83
N GLY A 85 20.64 1.08 -11.96
CA GLY A 85 20.77 -0.37 -12.01
C GLY A 85 19.46 -1.10 -11.68
N SER A 86 19.41 -2.37 -12.02
CA SER A 86 18.22 -3.22 -11.86
C SER A 86 17.86 -3.42 -10.38
N ALA A 87 16.70 -4.04 -10.11
CA ALA A 87 16.35 -4.43 -8.74
C ALA A 87 17.35 -5.49 -8.21
N ALA A 88 17.65 -6.50 -9.03
CA ALA A 88 18.56 -7.59 -8.68
C ALA A 88 20.01 -7.10 -8.44
N SER A 89 20.54 -6.18 -9.26
CA SER A 89 21.89 -5.63 -9.07
C SER A 89 22.04 -4.75 -7.83
N ARG A 90 20.92 -4.44 -7.15
CA ARG A 90 20.87 -3.73 -5.86
C ARG A 90 20.49 -4.65 -4.68
N GLY A 91 20.51 -5.97 -4.88
CA GLY A 91 20.17 -6.97 -3.86
C GLY A 91 18.68 -7.30 -3.72
N TYR A 92 17.79 -6.61 -4.45
CA TYR A 92 16.34 -6.85 -4.43
C TYR A 92 15.94 -7.86 -5.50
N ASP A 93 16.40 -9.10 -5.32
CA ASP A 93 16.22 -10.22 -6.25
C ASP A 93 15.03 -11.13 -5.86
N GLY A 94 14.91 -12.29 -6.52
CA GLY A 94 13.91 -13.31 -6.19
C GLY A 94 14.11 -13.94 -4.81
N ARG A 95 15.35 -14.07 -4.33
CA ARG A 95 15.66 -14.55 -2.97
C ARG A 95 15.15 -13.55 -1.93
N TRP A 96 15.37 -12.25 -2.13
CA TRP A 96 14.83 -11.20 -1.27
C TRP A 96 13.30 -11.22 -1.27
N ALA A 97 12.66 -11.33 -2.44
CA ALA A 97 11.20 -11.40 -2.54
C ALA A 97 10.62 -12.56 -1.72
N LYS A 98 11.23 -13.75 -1.78
CA LYS A 98 10.84 -14.92 -0.97
C LYS A 98 11.09 -14.70 0.53
N ALA A 99 12.25 -14.17 0.90
CA ALA A 99 12.61 -13.95 2.30
C ALA A 99 11.70 -12.89 2.97
N ARG A 100 11.50 -11.74 2.32
CA ARG A 100 10.55 -10.69 2.73
C ARG A 100 9.15 -11.26 2.91
N ALA A 101 8.68 -12.09 1.98
CA ALA A 101 7.34 -12.68 2.05
C ALA A 101 7.18 -13.63 3.24
N THR A 102 8.23 -14.35 3.65
CA THR A 102 8.22 -15.19 4.86
C THR A 102 8.23 -14.35 6.13
N PHE A 103 9.14 -13.39 6.24
CA PHE A 103 9.26 -12.50 7.40
C PHE A 103 7.96 -11.73 7.70
N LEU A 104 7.24 -11.27 6.66
CA LEU A 104 5.93 -10.59 6.82
C LEU A 104 4.78 -11.54 7.21
N ARG A 105 4.88 -12.86 6.99
CA ARG A 105 3.91 -13.83 7.53
C ARG A 105 4.15 -14.13 9.00
N GLU A 106 5.42 -14.19 9.40
CA GLU A 106 5.84 -14.39 10.80
C GLU A 106 5.59 -13.13 11.66
N ARG A 107 5.72 -11.94 11.06
CA ARG A 107 5.51 -10.64 11.70
C ARG A 107 4.52 -9.78 10.90
N PRO A 108 3.19 -10.04 11.02
CA PRO A 108 2.17 -9.36 10.22
C PRO A 108 1.85 -7.92 10.68
N LEU A 109 2.47 -7.43 11.76
CA LEU A 109 2.20 -6.12 12.36
C LEU A 109 3.39 -5.17 12.21
N CYS A 110 3.09 -3.87 12.12
CA CYS A 110 4.05 -2.79 12.02
C CYS A 110 4.76 -2.54 13.36
N GLU A 111 6.03 -2.95 13.47
CA GLU A 111 6.83 -2.84 14.70
C GLU A 111 7.52 -1.48 14.90
N CYS A 112 7.26 -0.49 14.03
CA CYS A 112 7.90 0.82 14.12
C CYS A 112 7.62 1.52 15.47
N PRO A 113 8.53 2.39 15.96
CA PRO A 113 8.40 3.02 17.28
C PRO A 113 7.07 3.75 17.49
N ASP A 114 6.58 4.47 16.47
CA ASP A 114 5.29 5.17 16.50
C ASP A 114 4.09 4.24 16.74
N CYS A 115 4.08 3.06 16.11
CA CYS A 115 2.99 2.09 16.25
C CYS A 115 3.12 1.29 17.55
N LYS A 116 4.33 0.78 17.83
CA LYS A 116 4.62 -0.07 18.99
C LYS A 116 4.45 0.69 20.31
N GLY A 117 4.96 1.91 20.41
CA GLY A 117 4.78 2.77 21.59
C GLY A 117 3.36 3.28 21.82
N ARG A 118 2.46 3.15 20.82
CA ARG A 118 1.05 3.54 20.90
C ARG A 118 0.08 2.34 20.91
N GLY A 119 0.59 1.10 20.96
CA GLY A 119 -0.25 -0.11 20.90
C GLY A 119 -1.04 -0.29 19.60
N LEU A 120 -0.62 0.34 18.49
CA LEU A 120 -1.39 0.35 17.24
C LEU A 120 -1.18 -0.94 16.43
N LEU A 121 -2.22 -1.77 16.37
CA LEU A 121 -2.27 -3.00 15.54
C LEU A 121 -2.45 -2.66 14.04
N THR A 122 -1.44 -2.05 13.45
CA THR A 122 -1.39 -1.75 12.01
C THR A 122 -0.69 -2.89 11.26
N LEU A 123 -1.23 -3.36 10.13
CA LEU A 123 -0.59 -4.40 9.32
C LEU A 123 0.75 -3.93 8.73
N ALA A 124 1.69 -4.86 8.56
CA ALA A 124 2.95 -4.63 7.87
C ALA A 124 2.82 -4.95 6.36
N GLU A 125 3.31 -4.02 5.53
CA GLU A 125 3.29 -4.12 4.06
C GLU A 125 4.70 -4.22 3.48
N VAL A 126 5.71 -3.70 4.19
CA VAL A 126 7.10 -3.63 3.74
C VAL A 126 8.05 -4.06 4.86
N VAL A 127 9.25 -4.47 4.45
CA VAL A 127 10.36 -4.74 5.36
C VAL A 127 11.39 -3.64 5.12
N ASP A 128 11.75 -2.97 6.21
CA ASP A 128 12.71 -1.87 6.30
C ASP A 128 14.01 -2.37 6.93
N HIS A 129 15.13 -1.74 6.60
CA HIS A 129 16.42 -1.98 7.25
C HIS A 129 16.62 -0.94 8.35
N ILE A 130 16.70 -1.38 9.60
CA ILE A 130 16.82 -0.50 10.79
C ILE A 130 18.05 0.40 10.66
N LYS A 131 19.20 -0.21 10.35
CA LYS A 131 20.43 0.46 9.93
C LYS A 131 20.51 0.40 8.39
N PRO A 132 20.60 1.56 7.69
CA PRO A 132 20.76 1.57 6.23
C PRO A 132 22.00 0.79 5.79
N HIS A 133 21.79 -0.22 4.94
CA HIS A 133 22.84 -1.16 4.54
C HIS A 133 23.88 -0.58 3.56
N ARG A 134 23.60 0.57 2.92
CA ARG A 134 24.49 1.32 1.98
C ARG A 134 25.16 0.45 0.89
N LEU A 135 24.51 -0.64 0.46
CA LEU A 135 25.06 -1.59 -0.51
C LEU A 135 25.33 -0.96 -1.88
N LYS A 136 24.55 0.04 -2.31
CA LYS A 136 24.88 0.80 -3.53
C LYS A 136 26.19 1.56 -3.35
N ASP A 137 26.33 2.34 -2.28
CA ASP A 137 27.51 3.17 -2.02
C ASP A 137 28.79 2.31 -1.93
N ALA A 138 28.69 1.09 -1.38
CA ALA A 138 29.78 0.11 -1.34
C ALA A 138 30.09 -0.52 -2.71
N LEU A 139 29.07 -0.84 -3.52
CA LEU A 139 29.26 -1.33 -4.89
C LEU A 139 29.84 -0.25 -5.81
N ASP A 140 29.44 1.02 -5.62
CA ASP A 140 29.92 2.18 -6.35
C ASP A 140 31.37 2.55 -5.97
N SER A 141 31.83 2.21 -4.75
CA SER A 141 33.21 2.47 -4.30
C SER A 141 34.20 1.36 -4.64
N GLY A 142 33.73 0.13 -4.86
CA GLY A 142 34.56 -1.03 -5.17
C GLY A 142 35.35 -1.62 -3.99
N ASP A 143 35.21 -1.09 -2.76
CA ASP A 143 35.82 -1.70 -1.56
C ASP A 143 35.16 -3.05 -1.26
N VAL A 144 35.90 -4.13 -1.53
CA VAL A 144 35.49 -5.53 -1.30
C VAL A 144 34.99 -5.75 0.13
N GLU A 145 35.64 -5.13 1.12
CA GLU A 145 35.27 -5.28 2.52
C GLU A 145 34.06 -4.39 2.89
N ALA A 146 33.87 -3.22 2.27
CA ALA A 146 32.60 -2.49 2.38
C ALA A 146 31.45 -3.28 1.77
N ILE A 147 31.66 -3.89 0.58
CA ILE A 147 30.66 -4.72 -0.09
C ILE A 147 30.30 -5.92 0.80
N ARG A 148 31.30 -6.60 1.37
CA ARG A 148 31.10 -7.72 2.31
C ARG A 148 30.28 -7.29 3.54
N ARG A 149 30.66 -6.18 4.20
CA ARG A 149 29.94 -5.63 5.36
C ARG A 149 28.50 -5.24 5.00
N ALA A 150 28.29 -4.57 3.87
CA ALA A 150 26.99 -4.13 3.39
C ALA A 150 26.07 -5.30 3.01
N GLN A 151 26.60 -6.35 2.37
CA GLN A 151 25.85 -7.58 2.08
C GLN A 151 25.44 -8.33 3.35
N ALA A 152 26.33 -8.43 4.35
CA ALA A 152 25.99 -9.02 5.64
C ALA A 152 24.86 -8.22 6.33
N LEU A 153 24.98 -6.89 6.40
CA LEU A 153 23.99 -6.01 7.03
C LEU A 153 22.64 -5.95 6.26
N PHE A 154 22.64 -6.25 4.96
CA PHE A 154 21.43 -6.40 4.16
C PHE A 154 20.68 -7.71 4.47
N TRP A 155 21.40 -8.81 4.67
CA TRP A 155 20.83 -10.14 4.95
C TRP A 155 20.60 -10.45 6.44
N ASP A 156 21.13 -9.63 7.35
CA ASP A 156 20.87 -9.72 8.79
C ASP A 156 19.38 -9.50 9.10
N THR A 157 18.70 -10.55 9.54
CA THR A 157 17.27 -10.52 9.90
C THR A 157 17.01 -9.78 11.21
N ALA A 158 18.02 -9.56 12.07
CA ALA A 158 17.90 -8.69 13.23
C ALA A 158 17.96 -7.19 12.84
N ASN A 159 18.47 -6.88 11.64
CA ASN A 159 18.42 -5.54 11.04
C ASN A 159 17.10 -5.30 10.27
N TRP A 160 16.20 -6.28 10.16
CA TRP A 160 14.92 -6.14 9.44
C TRP A 160 13.79 -5.71 10.39
N MET A 161 12.96 -4.77 9.94
CA MET A 161 11.77 -4.30 10.68
C MET A 161 10.53 -4.35 9.78
N PRO A 162 9.42 -4.99 10.22
CA PRO A 162 8.16 -4.98 9.50
C PRO A 162 7.46 -3.62 9.71
N MET A 163 7.02 -2.98 8.62
CA MET A 163 6.36 -1.66 8.68
C MET A 163 5.14 -1.59 7.76
N ALA A 164 4.14 -0.81 8.18
CA ALA A 164 3.12 -0.26 7.29
C ALA A 164 3.75 0.74 6.30
N LYS A 165 3.27 0.80 5.05
CA LYS A 165 3.85 1.61 3.98
C LYS A 165 3.93 3.10 4.36
N ARG A 166 2.88 3.62 5.01
CA ARG A 166 2.83 5.00 5.52
C ARG A 166 3.91 5.30 6.56
N CYS A 167 4.26 4.33 7.41
CA CYS A 167 5.28 4.49 8.45
C CYS A 167 6.69 4.42 7.86
N HIS A 168 6.92 3.50 6.91
CA HIS A 168 8.14 3.45 6.11
C HIS A 168 8.38 4.78 5.38
N ASP A 169 7.39 5.28 4.64
CA ASP A 169 7.56 6.49 3.84
C ASP A 169 7.80 7.75 4.70
N LYS A 170 7.22 7.81 5.91
CA LYS A 170 7.55 8.82 6.93
C LYS A 170 9.03 8.73 7.36
N LYS A 171 9.56 7.52 7.60
CA LYS A 171 10.98 7.30 7.94
C LYS A 171 11.87 7.76 6.79
N THR A 172 11.64 7.27 5.56
CA THR A 172 12.42 7.64 4.37
C THR A 172 12.47 9.16 4.17
N ALA A 173 11.33 9.85 4.24
CA ALA A 173 11.27 11.30 4.06
C ALA A 173 11.98 12.10 5.19
N ALA A 174 12.19 11.51 6.37
CA ALA A 174 12.89 12.13 7.49
C ALA A 174 14.40 11.82 7.51
N GLU A 175 14.82 10.69 6.94
CA GLU A 175 16.23 10.26 6.91
C GLU A 175 16.94 10.66 5.62
N ASP A 176 16.41 10.23 4.46
CA ASP A 176 16.96 10.54 3.13
C ASP A 176 16.71 12.00 2.70
N GLY A 177 15.87 12.73 3.42
CA GLY A 177 15.42 14.08 3.10
C GLY A 177 14.41 14.12 1.95
N GLY A 178 13.63 15.20 1.89
CA GLY A 178 12.53 15.36 0.94
C GLY A 178 11.41 16.25 1.50
N PHE A 179 10.57 16.81 0.62
CA PHE A 179 9.46 17.70 1.01
C PHE A 179 9.86 18.91 1.89
N GLY A 180 11.13 19.35 1.80
CA GLY A 180 11.72 20.41 2.64
C GLY A 180 12.56 19.91 3.82
N ASN A 181 12.48 18.61 4.16
CA ASN A 181 13.31 18.01 5.22
C ASN A 181 14.78 17.95 4.80
N ARG A 182 15.67 18.38 5.72
CA ARG A 182 17.12 18.13 5.62
C ARG A 182 17.39 16.63 5.79
N LYS A 183 18.43 16.11 5.13
CA LYS A 183 18.90 14.73 5.38
C LYS A 183 19.37 14.59 6.82
N ARG A 184 19.10 13.45 7.45
CA ARG A 184 19.62 13.14 8.79
C ARG A 184 21.03 12.58 8.67
N THR A 185 22.04 13.44 8.81
CA THR A 185 23.44 13.02 8.95
C THR A 185 23.57 12.08 10.14
N THR A 186 23.84 10.80 9.87
CA THR A 186 24.28 9.84 10.88
C THR A 186 25.76 10.09 11.13
N GLY A 187 26.07 10.72 12.26
CA GLY A 187 27.38 10.63 12.90
C GLY A 187 27.53 9.31 13.64
#